data_AF-A0A395JS55-F1
#
_entry.id   AF-A0A395JS55-F1
#
_cell.length_a   1.000
_cell.length_b   1.000
_cell.length_c   1.000
_cell.angle_alpha   90.00
_cell.angle_beta   90.00
_cell.angle_gamma   90.00
#
_symmetry.space_group_name_H-M   'P 1'
#
loop_
_entity.id
_entity.type
_entity.pdbx_description
1 polymer ?
#
loop_
_entity_poly.entity_id
_entity_poly.type
_entity_poly.pdbx_seq_one_letter_code
_entity_poly.pdbx_strand_id
1 'polypeptide(L)' 'MKLALKIMFVVFVVWMVLGAYLIQTEHEKAEVVMGLGVLYLSFLFMPIFIYYRYKDGKYKKYIINDEKLRKAFKNVGKD' A
#
# COMPACT_ATOMS: atom_id res chain seq x y z
N MET A 1 -2.89 -9.35 11.58
CA MET A 1 -2.87 -8.84 10.18
C MET A 1 -2.28 -7.43 10.03
N LYS A 2 -2.58 -6.44 10.90
CA LYS A 2 -1.79 -5.19 10.93
C LYS A 2 -0.29 -5.44 11.18
N LEU A 3 0.02 -6.41 12.05
CA LEU A 3 1.40 -6.77 12.38
C LEU A 3 2.17 -7.34 11.18
N ALA A 4 1.58 -8.29 10.43
CA ALA A 4 2.22 -8.87 9.25
C ALA A 4 2.57 -7.81 8.19
N LEU A 5 1.62 -6.93 7.85
CA LEU A 5 1.88 -5.82 6.92
C LEU A 5 2.93 -4.83 7.44
N LYS A 6 2.93 -4.54 8.74
CA LYS A 6 3.99 -3.73 9.36
C LYS A 6 5.35 -4.39 9.23
N ILE A 7 5.46 -5.69 9.51
CA ILE A 7 6.70 -6.45 9.37
C ILE A 7 7.18 -6.43 7.91
N MET A 8 6.30 -6.74 6.96
CA MET A 8 6.64 -6.69 5.53
C MET A 8 7.11 -5.30 5.10
N PHE A 9 6.49 -4.24 5.62
CA PHE A 9 6.90 -2.87 5.33
C PHE A 9 8.28 -2.54 5.92
N VAL A 10 8.54 -2.95 7.17
CA VAL A 10 9.87 -2.76 7.80
C VAL A 10 10.95 -3.51 7.03
N VAL A 11 10.69 -4.77 6.64
CA VAL A 11 11.60 -5.56 5.81
C VAL A 11 11.87 -4.85 4.47
N PHE A 12 10.84 -4.33 3.82
CA PHE A 12 11.00 -3.54 2.59
C PHE A 12 11.88 -2.32 2.79
N VAL A 13 11.67 -1.53 3.86
CA VAL A 13 12.48 -0.34 4.14
C VAL A 13 13.95 -0.72 4.38
N VAL A 14 14.22 -1.76 5.19
CA VAL A 14 15.59 -2.24 5.42
C VAL A 14 16.24 -2.70 4.12
N TRP A 15 15.50 -3.41 3.26
CA TRP A 15 16.00 -3.83 1.96
C TRP A 15 16.32 -2.64 1.05
N MET A 16 15.45 -1.62 0.98
CA MET A 16 15.72 -0.41 0.19
C MET A 16 16.96 0.34 0.69
N VAL A 17 17.17 0.42 2.01
CA VAL A 17 18.38 1.03 2.59
C VAL A 17 19.63 0.22 2.21
N LEU A 18 19.58 -1.11 2.31
CA LEU A 18 20.69 -1.98 1.89
C LEU A 18 20.96 -1.86 0.39
N GLY A 19 19.93 -1.82 -0.45
CA GLY A 19 20.04 -1.62 -1.89
C GLY A 19 20.68 -0.28 -2.25
N ALA A 20 20.24 0.80 -1.60
CA ALA A 20 20.83 2.12 -1.79
C ALA A 20 22.30 2.18 -1.33
N TYR A 21 22.63 1.54 -0.21
CA TYR A 21 24.01 1.43 0.27
C TYR A 21 24.89 0.66 -0.74
N LEU A 22 24.40 -0.47 -1.26
CA LEU A 22 25.10 -1.26 -2.27
C LEU A 22 25.35 -0.48 -3.57
N ILE A 23 24.40 0.35 -4.00
CA ILE A 23 24.56 1.26 -5.15
C ILE A 23 25.70 2.24 -4.87
N GLN A 24 25.72 2.85 -3.68
CA GLN A 24 26.73 3.84 -3.33
C GLN A 24 28.14 3.24 -3.26
N THR A 25 28.26 1.96 -2.93
CA THR A 25 29.53 1.22 -2.93
C THR A 25 29.91 0.65 -4.31
N GLU A 26 29.19 1.00 -5.38
CA GLU A 26 29.40 0.52 -6.75
C GLU A 26 29.47 -1.02 -6.87
N HIS A 27 28.74 -1.73 -6.01
CA HIS A 27 28.71 -3.18 -6.07
C HIS A 27 28.03 -3.66 -7.35
N GLU A 28 28.66 -4.58 -8.09
CA GLU A 28 28.16 -5.11 -9.37
C GLU A 28 26.73 -5.65 -9.32
N LYS A 29 26.26 -6.10 -8.15
CA LYS A 29 24.92 -6.67 -7.94
C LYS A 29 23.90 -5.69 -7.39
N ALA A 30 24.26 -4.42 -7.21
CA ALA A 30 23.42 -3.42 -6.57
C ALA A 30 22.09 -3.20 -7.31
N GLU A 31 22.13 -3.12 -8.64
CA GLU A 31 20.93 -2.97 -9.47
C GLU A 31 19.99 -4.16 -9.37
N VAL A 32 20.54 -5.39 -9.32
CA VAL A 32 19.76 -6.62 -9.17
C VAL A 32 19.09 -6.66 -7.80
N VAL A 33 19.80 -6.32 -6.74
CA VAL A 33 19.26 -6.29 -5.36
C VAL A 33 18.15 -5.24 -5.24
N MET A 34 18.32 -4.08 -5.87
CA MET A 34 17.29 -3.04 -5.95
C MET A 34 16.07 -3.49 -6.76
N GLY A 35 16.30 -4.10 -7.93
CA GLY A 35 15.23 -4.65 -8.78
C GLY A 35 14.40 -5.70 -8.03
N LEU A 36 15.05 -6.59 -7.27
CA LEU A 36 14.36 -7.56 -6.42
C LEU A 36 13.52 -6.88 -5.32
N GLY A 37 14.00 -5.78 -4.73
CA GLY A 37 13.22 -4.98 -3.78
C GLY A 37 11.95 -4.37 -4.42
N VAL A 38 12.07 -3.86 -5.65
CA VAL A 38 10.93 -3.34 -6.42
C VAL A 38 9.95 -4.44 -6.83
N LEU A 39 10.45 -5.62 -7.20
CA LEU A 39 9.62 -6.79 -7.49
C LEU A 39 8.86 -7.25 -6.24
N TYR A 40 9.53 -7.32 -5.09
CA TYR A 40 8.88 -7.62 -3.82
C TYR A 40 7.76 -6.61 -3.51
N LEU A 41 8.02 -5.31 -3.71
CA LEU A 41 7.01 -4.27 -3.49
C LEU A 41 5.79 -4.47 -4.41
N SER A 42 6.05 -4.67 -5.69
CA SER A 42 5.02 -4.70 -6.74
C SER A 42 4.17 -5.97 -6.70
N PHE A 43 4.81 -7.13 -6.49
CA PHE A 43 4.13 -8.44 -6.60
C PHE A 43 3.72 -9.04 -5.26
N LEU A 44 4.40 -8.69 -4.16
CA LEU A 44 4.07 -9.24 -2.84
C LEU A 44 3.39 -8.18 -1.97
N PHE A 45 4.08 -7.07 -1.71
CA PHE A 45 3.58 -6.09 -0.74
C PHE A 45 2.28 -5.42 -1.19
N MET A 46 2.23 -4.93 -2.44
CA MET A 46 1.08 -4.19 -2.96
C MET A 46 -0.20 -5.05 -3.03
N PRO A 47 -0.20 -6.27 -3.60
CA PRO A 47 -1.42 -7.09 -3.64
C PRO A 47 -1.91 -7.51 -2.26
N ILE A 48 -1.00 -7.86 -1.34
CA ILE A 48 -1.34 -8.22 0.05
C ILE A 48 -1.91 -7.00 0.80
N PHE A 49 -1.34 -5.82 0.59
CA PHE A 49 -1.82 -4.57 1.17
C PHE A 49 -3.24 -4.24 0.70
N ILE A 50 -3.50 -4.32 -0.61
CA ILE A 50 -4.82 -4.09 -1.19
C ILE A 50 -5.80 -5.14 -0.66
N TYR A 51 -5.47 -6.43 -0.72
CA TYR A 51 -6.33 -7.48 -0.19
C TYR A 51 -6.73 -7.21 1.26
N TYR A 52 -5.76 -6.86 2.12
CA TYR A 52 -6.04 -6.53 3.51
C TYR A 52 -6.94 -5.31 3.68
N ARG A 53 -6.73 -4.26 2.87
CA ARG A 53 -7.48 -3.02 2.98
C ARG A 53 -8.93 -3.17 2.53
N TYR A 54 -9.16 -3.99 1.51
CA TYR A 54 -10.50 -4.24 0.96
C TYR A 54 -11.23 -5.38 1.70
N LYS A 55 -10.52 -6.18 2.51
CA LYS A 55 -11.10 -7.21 3.39
C LYS A 55 -12.14 -6.60 4.35
N ASP A 56 -13.15 -7.39 4.68
CA ASP A 56 -14.24 -7.08 5.62
C ASP A 56 -15.25 -6.04 5.11
N GLY A 57 -15.42 -5.91 3.79
CA GLY A 57 -16.47 -5.06 3.22
C GLY A 57 -16.24 -3.55 3.39
N LYS A 58 -15.03 -3.14 3.81
CA LYS A 58 -14.66 -1.72 3.99
C LYS A 58 -14.76 -0.92 2.70
N TYR A 59 -14.70 -1.57 1.54
CA TYR A 59 -14.96 -0.96 0.24
C TYR A 59 -16.38 -0.38 0.14
N LYS A 60 -17.38 -0.99 0.81
CA LYS A 60 -18.77 -0.51 0.84
C LYS A 60 -18.91 0.89 1.46
N LYS A 61 -17.92 1.33 2.26
CA LYS A 61 -17.85 2.70 2.76
C LYS A 61 -17.69 3.71 1.63
N TYR A 62 -17.00 3.35 0.55
CA TYR A 62 -16.74 4.23 -0.61
C TYR A 62 -17.78 4.07 -1.73
N ILE A 63 -18.64 3.05 -1.69
CA ILE A 63 -19.77 2.95 -2.61
C ILE A 63 -20.76 4.06 -2.28
N ILE A 64 -21.02 4.94 -3.25
CA ILE A 64 -22.11 5.91 -3.19
C ILE A 64 -23.40 5.13 -3.45
N ASN A 65 -24.33 5.19 -2.50
CA ASN A 65 -25.68 4.65 -2.64
C ASN A 65 -26.70 5.78 -2.49
N ASP A 66 -27.93 5.53 -2.91
CA ASP A 66 -29.00 6.53 -2.89
C ASP A 66 -29.24 7.10 -1.50
N GLU A 67 -29.10 6.30 -0.44
CA GLU A 67 -29.20 6.79 0.93
C GLU A 67 -28.09 7.77 1.31
N LYS A 68 -26.83 7.53 0.89
CA LYS A 68 -25.71 8.44 1.13
C LYS A 68 -25.84 9.71 0.32
N LEU A 69 -26.27 9.62 -0.95
CA LEU A 69 -26.59 10.78 -1.78
C LEU A 69 -27.68 11.62 -1.11
N ARG A 70 -28.79 10.98 -0.74
CA ARG A 70 -29.91 11.66 -0.09
C ARG A 70 -29.53 12.28 1.25
N LYS A 71 -28.64 11.66 2.04
CA LYS A 71 -28.07 12.26 3.26
C LYS A 71 -27.15 13.43 2.95
N ALA A 72 -26.27 13.32 1.95
CA ALA A 72 -25.34 14.39 1.57
C ALA A 72 -26.06 15.65 1.08
N PHE A 73 -27.16 15.48 0.34
CA PHE A 73 -27.95 16.59 -0.21
C PHE A 73 -29.15 17.01 0.66
N LYS A 74 -29.41 16.36 1.81
CA LYS A 74 -30.59 16.63 2.66
C LYS A 74 -30.68 18.08 3.18
N ASN A 75 -29.52 18.74 3.29
CA ASN A 75 -29.37 20.07 3.88
C ASN A 75 -28.85 21.11 2.89
N VAL A 76 -28.70 20.75 1.61
CA VAL A 76 -28.29 21.70 0.57
C VAL A 76 -29.51 22.54 0.20
N GLY A 77 -29.46 23.85 0.47
CA GLY A 77 -30.57 24.78 0.20
C GLY A 77 -31.61 24.90 1.32
N LYS A 78 -31.30 24.45 2.54
CA LYS A 78 -32.07 24.82 3.74
C LYS A 78 -31.36 25.98 4.44
N ASP A 79 -31.50 27.16 3.85
CA ASP A 79 -31.41 28.44 4.55
C ASP A 79 -32.84 28.96 4.76
#